data_AF-A0A7S4UNG8-F1
#
_entry.id   AF-A0A7S4UNG8-F1
#
_cell.length_a   1.000
_cell.length_b   1.000
_cell.length_c   1.000
_cell.angle_alpha   90.00
_cell.angle_beta   90.00
_cell.angle_gamma   90.00
#
_symmetry.space_group_name_H-M   'P 1'
#
loop_
_entity.id
_entity.type
_entity.pdbx_description
1 polymer ?
#
loop_
_entity_poly.entity_id
_entity_poly.type
_entity_poly.pdbx_seq_one_letter_code
_entity_poly.pdbx_strand_id
1 'polypeptide(L)'
;GRVQRQLAASGHSHLSGLPWRDLGVSMEAIAATMSSLCSRGFPPVFVFMYDELWLLFEGLFEAMASVLGEDRLTLDASVFAWALQSGPQKGRVGSNFGRPHRDDSYSDCHSADGRLTVLSVWVPVVDVTTSNGCMYVVPAHRDPLFAMPQHEHHMR
;
A
#
# COMPACT_ATOMS: atom_id res chain seq x y z
N GLY A 1 17.35 -6.57 8.25
CA GLY A 1 16.40 -6.47 9.38
C GLY A 1 15.31 -7.54 9.31
N ARG A 2 14.42 -7.60 10.32
CA ARG A 2 13.28 -8.56 10.34
C ARG A 2 12.35 -8.36 9.14
N VAL A 3 12.06 -7.11 8.79
CA VAL A 3 11.19 -6.74 7.67
C VAL A 3 11.73 -7.27 6.34
N GLN A 4 13.00 -7.03 6.02
CA GLN A 4 13.60 -7.57 4.77
C GLN A 4 13.50 -9.09 4.66
N ARG A 5 13.73 -9.82 5.77
CA ARG A 5 13.60 -11.28 5.76
C ARG A 5 12.16 -11.74 5.52
N GLN A 6 11.18 -11.03 6.08
CA GLN A 6 9.77 -11.33 5.83
C GLN A 6 9.39 -11.01 4.39
N LEU A 7 9.80 -9.87 3.85
CA LEU A 7 9.57 -9.54 2.44
C LEU A 7 10.15 -10.63 1.51
N ALA A 8 11.40 -11.05 1.75
CA ALA A 8 12.02 -12.11 0.96
C ALA A 8 11.29 -13.47 1.05
N ALA A 9 10.70 -13.79 2.22
CA ALA A 9 10.06 -15.10 2.44
C ALA A 9 8.55 -15.14 2.08
N SER A 10 7.83 -14.04 2.31
CA SER A 10 6.37 -13.97 2.16
C SER A 10 5.88 -12.96 1.13
N GLY A 11 6.76 -12.17 0.50
CA GLY A 11 6.39 -11.12 -0.45
C GLY A 11 5.67 -9.92 0.18
N HIS A 12 5.47 -9.94 1.50
CA HIS A 12 4.87 -8.85 2.27
C HIS A 12 5.41 -8.87 3.71
N SER A 13 5.30 -7.74 4.39
CA SER A 13 5.64 -7.57 5.80
C SER A 13 4.78 -6.45 6.40
N HIS A 14 4.89 -6.22 7.71
CA HIS A 14 4.30 -5.07 8.37
C HIS A 14 5.40 -4.25 9.05
N LEU A 15 5.21 -2.93 9.03
CA LEU A 15 6.01 -1.99 9.79
C LEU A 15 5.06 -1.20 10.70
N SER A 16 5.42 -1.10 11.98
CA SER A 16 4.63 -0.41 12.99
C SER A 16 5.52 0.49 13.84
N GLY A 17 4.89 1.41 14.58
CA GLY A 17 5.60 2.34 15.46
C GLY A 17 6.38 3.42 14.71
N LEU A 18 6.00 3.75 13.48
CA LEU A 18 6.56 4.88 12.77
C LEU A 18 6.12 6.19 13.44
N PRO A 19 7.04 7.16 13.64
CA PRO A 19 6.83 8.34 14.47
C PRO A 19 6.03 9.43 13.74
N TRP A 20 4.86 9.10 13.20
CA TRP A 20 4.03 10.01 12.41
C TRP A 20 3.79 11.37 13.10
N ARG A 21 3.54 11.34 14.41
CA ARG A 21 3.29 12.54 15.21
C ARG A 21 4.48 13.49 15.25
N ASP A 22 5.70 12.96 15.24
CA ASP A 22 6.93 13.76 15.26
C ASP A 22 7.14 14.48 13.92
N LEU A 23 6.58 13.92 12.84
CA LEU A 23 6.51 14.54 11.51
C LEU A 23 5.30 15.47 11.34
N GLY A 24 4.51 15.70 12.40
CA GLY A 24 3.30 16.52 12.33
C GLY A 24 2.13 15.84 11.61
N VAL A 25 2.17 14.52 11.43
CA VAL A 25 1.12 13.74 10.75
C VAL A 25 0.14 13.14 11.77
N SER A 26 -1.14 13.43 11.57
CA SER A 26 -2.28 12.89 12.30
C SER A 26 -3.15 12.03 11.39
N MET A 27 -3.08 10.71 11.58
CA MET A 27 -3.95 9.76 10.85
C MET A 27 -5.44 10.05 11.06
N GLU A 28 -5.81 10.54 12.25
CA GLU A 28 -7.18 10.96 12.56
C GLU A 28 -7.61 12.18 11.73
N ALA A 29 -6.73 13.18 11.57
CA ALA A 29 -7.02 14.36 10.76
C ALA A 29 -7.13 14.01 9.27
N ILE A 30 -6.26 13.13 8.77
CA ILE A 30 -6.34 12.58 7.42
C ILE A 30 -7.68 11.87 7.20
N ALA A 31 -8.06 10.97 8.12
CA ALA A 31 -9.33 10.24 8.03
C ALA A 31 -10.56 11.17 8.09
N ALA A 32 -10.54 12.19 8.96
CA ALA A 32 -11.59 13.19 9.06
C ALA A 32 -11.71 14.02 7.77
N THR A 33 -10.58 14.39 7.18
CA THR A 33 -10.52 15.14 5.91
C THR A 33 -11.08 14.30 4.76
N MET A 34 -10.66 13.04 4.64
CA MET A 34 -11.22 12.11 3.66
C MET A 34 -12.74 11.95 3.83
N SER A 35 -13.22 11.81 5.07
CA SER A 35 -14.65 11.71 5.37
C SER A 35 -15.43 12.98 4.98
N SER A 36 -14.87 14.16 5.26
CA SER A 36 -15.44 15.45 4.86
C SER A 36 -15.52 15.60 3.34
N LEU A 37 -14.46 15.24 2.61
CA LEU A 37 -14.44 15.21 1.15
C LEU A 37 -15.57 14.32 0.61
N CYS A 38 -15.65 13.08 1.09
CA CYS A 38 -16.70 12.14 0.66
C CYS A 38 -18.11 12.65 0.97
N SER A 39 -18.35 13.23 2.16
CA SER A 39 -19.67 13.78 2.54
C SER A 39 -20.13 14.94 1.64
N ARG A 40 -19.19 15.61 0.97
CA ARG A 40 -19.43 16.72 0.04
C ARG A 40 -19.44 16.27 -1.43
N GLY A 41 -19.33 14.96 -1.68
CA GLY A 41 -19.34 14.37 -3.02
C GLY A 41 -17.98 14.41 -3.73
N PHE A 42 -16.89 14.77 -3.03
CA PHE A 42 -15.54 14.72 -3.60
C PHE A 42 -14.91 13.35 -3.41
N PRO A 43 -14.13 12.85 -4.39
CA PRO A 43 -13.35 11.63 -4.22
C PRO A 43 -12.31 11.75 -3.09
N PRO A 44 -12.07 10.69 -2.30
CA PRO A 44 -11.13 10.72 -1.18
C PRO A 44 -9.67 11.01 -1.58
N VAL A 45 -9.29 10.75 -2.83
CA VAL A 45 -7.96 11.10 -3.38
C VAL A 45 -7.65 12.60 -3.34
N PHE A 46 -8.66 13.47 -3.22
CA PHE A 46 -8.46 14.90 -3.02
C PHE A 46 -7.76 15.25 -1.69
N VAL A 47 -7.57 14.28 -0.80
CA VAL A 47 -6.77 14.44 0.41
C VAL A 47 -5.30 14.79 0.09
N PHE A 48 -4.78 14.43 -1.09
CA PHE A 48 -3.43 14.81 -1.53
C PHE A 48 -3.28 16.31 -1.85
N MET A 49 -4.35 17.10 -1.80
CA MET A 49 -4.27 18.56 -1.90
C MET A 49 -3.75 19.24 -0.62
N TYR A 50 -3.51 18.48 0.46
CA TYR A 50 -3.09 18.97 1.76
C TYR A 50 -1.68 18.48 2.11
N ASP A 51 -0.88 19.35 2.72
CA ASP A 51 0.54 19.13 3.05
C ASP A 51 0.79 17.92 3.96
N GLU A 52 -0.17 17.58 4.83
CA GLU A 52 -0.04 16.51 5.82
C GLU A 52 0.22 15.13 5.18
N LEU A 53 -0.34 14.85 3.99
CA LEU A 53 -0.01 13.62 3.27
C LEU A 53 1.40 13.67 2.71
N TRP A 54 1.90 14.82 2.29
CA TRP A 54 3.26 14.91 1.76
C TRP A 54 4.30 14.70 2.87
N LEU A 55 4.04 15.17 4.09
CA LEU A 55 4.85 14.83 5.29
C LEU A 55 4.83 13.34 5.62
N LEU A 56 3.68 12.67 5.44
CA LEU A 56 3.59 11.21 5.57
C LEU A 56 4.49 10.50 4.55
N PHE A 57 4.56 11.02 3.31
CA PHE A 57 5.43 10.46 2.26
C PHE A 57 6.91 10.64 2.56
N GLU A 58 7.31 11.77 3.15
CA GLU A 58 8.70 11.97 3.59
C GLU A 58 9.13 10.89 4.59
N GLY A 59 8.31 10.63 5.62
CA GLY A 59 8.56 9.56 6.58
C GLY A 59 8.55 8.17 5.96
N LEU A 60 7.68 7.93 4.97
CA LEU A 60 7.65 6.67 4.23
C LEU A 60 8.91 6.48 3.38
N PHE A 61 9.42 7.52 2.71
CA PHE A 61 10.63 7.38 1.91
C PHE A 61 11.83 7.01 2.78
N GLU A 62 11.99 7.65 3.94
CA GLU A 62 13.07 7.29 4.86
C GLU A 62 12.96 5.83 5.31
N ALA A 63 11.76 5.41 5.74
CA ALA A 63 11.53 4.05 6.20
C ALA A 63 11.74 3.01 5.09
N MET A 64 11.23 3.26 3.88
CA MET A 64 11.30 2.30 2.78
C MET A 64 12.68 2.27 2.14
N ALA A 65 13.43 3.38 2.12
CA ALA A 65 14.81 3.44 1.67
C ALA A 65 15.67 2.47 2.51
N SER A 66 15.51 2.51 3.84
CA SER A 66 16.16 1.58 4.76
C SER A 66 15.74 0.12 4.54
N VAL A 67 14.49 -0.14 4.18
CA VAL A 67 14.01 -1.49 3.87
C VAL A 67 14.65 -2.03 2.59
N LEU A 68 14.69 -1.23 1.52
CA LEU A 68 15.29 -1.62 0.24
C LEU A 68 16.82 -1.61 0.26
N GLY A 69 17.43 -0.96 1.26
CA GLY A 69 18.88 -0.76 1.32
C GLY A 69 19.36 0.23 0.27
N GLU A 70 18.55 1.25 0.00
CA GLU A 70 18.82 2.32 -0.96
C GLU A 70 18.95 3.65 -0.22
N ASP A 71 19.72 4.58 -0.77
CA ASP A 71 19.87 5.93 -0.19
C ASP A 71 18.74 6.88 -0.61
N ARG A 72 18.08 6.58 -1.75
CA ARG A 72 17.02 7.41 -2.33
C ARG A 72 15.99 6.55 -3.02
N LEU A 73 14.73 6.96 -2.91
CA LEU A 73 13.61 6.35 -3.60
C LEU A 73 12.98 7.31 -4.60
N THR A 74 12.32 6.75 -5.61
CA THR A 74 11.43 7.48 -6.50
C THR A 74 10.02 7.02 -6.25
N LEU A 75 9.08 7.96 -6.25
CA LEU A 75 7.66 7.65 -6.18
C LEU A 75 7.16 7.24 -7.56
N ASP A 76 6.50 6.09 -7.65
CA ASP A 76 5.67 5.80 -8.81
C ASP A 76 4.38 6.63 -8.76
N ALA A 77 3.86 7.05 -9.93
CA ALA A 77 2.67 7.90 -10.04
C ALA A 77 1.35 7.18 -9.63
N SER A 78 1.45 5.95 -9.13
CA SER A 78 0.34 5.09 -8.71
C SER A 78 -0.05 5.32 -7.24
N VAL A 79 -0.41 6.57 -6.91
CA VAL A 79 -0.83 6.96 -5.55
C VAL A 79 -2.33 7.19 -5.48
N PHE A 80 -2.98 6.53 -4.52
CA PHE A 80 -4.43 6.57 -4.36
C PHE A 80 -4.83 6.64 -2.89
N ALA A 81 -6.02 7.20 -2.64
CA ALA A 81 -6.67 7.15 -1.34
C ALA A 81 -8.09 6.61 -1.51
N TRP A 82 -8.46 5.64 -0.69
CA TRP A 82 -9.77 4.99 -0.74
C TRP A 82 -10.49 5.13 0.58
N ALA A 83 -11.79 5.43 0.52
CA ALA A 83 -12.68 5.47 1.68
C ALA A 83 -13.83 4.49 1.44
N LEU A 84 -13.81 3.36 2.14
CA LEU A 84 -14.88 2.37 2.06
C LEU A 84 -16.11 2.91 2.78
N GLN A 85 -17.22 3.08 2.05
CA GLN A 85 -18.48 3.52 2.61
C GLN A 85 -19.49 2.36 2.61
N SER A 86 -20.15 2.15 3.74
CA SER A 86 -21.34 1.31 3.84
C SER A 86 -22.52 2.04 3.20
N GLY A 87 -22.86 1.67 1.96
CA GLY A 87 -23.94 2.30 1.19
C GLY A 87 -25.09 1.35 0.85
N PRO A 88 -26.26 1.87 0.42
CA PRO A 88 -27.43 1.08 0.03
C PRO A 88 -27.31 0.39 -1.35
N GLN A 89 -26.24 0.65 -2.10
CA GLN A 89 -26.02 0.03 -3.40
C GLN A 89 -25.77 -1.48 -3.24
N LYS A 90 -26.48 -2.30 -4.02
CA LYS A 90 -26.28 -3.76 -4.08
C LYS A 90 -24.89 -4.06 -4.65
N GLY A 91 -23.92 -4.26 -3.78
CA GLY A 91 -22.55 -4.64 -4.09
C GLY A 91 -21.75 -4.85 -2.80
N ARG A 92 -20.65 -5.63 -2.86
CA ARG A 92 -19.73 -5.73 -1.71
C ARG A 92 -19.00 -4.39 -1.57
N VAL A 93 -18.96 -3.84 -0.36
CA VAL A 93 -18.04 -2.75 -0.01
C VAL A 93 -16.61 -3.21 -0.38
N GLY A 94 -15.87 -2.40 -1.13
CA GLY A 94 -14.50 -2.74 -1.57
C GLY A 94 -14.35 -3.27 -3.00
N SER A 95 -15.19 -2.83 -3.95
CA SER A 95 -15.04 -3.16 -5.38
C SER A 95 -13.84 -2.50 -6.09
N ASN A 96 -13.00 -1.74 -5.37
CA ASN A 96 -11.85 -1.04 -5.95
C ASN A 96 -10.80 -2.00 -6.51
N PHE A 97 -10.77 -3.25 -6.01
CA PHE A 97 -9.95 -4.33 -6.56
C PHE A 97 -10.87 -5.48 -6.98
N GLY A 98 -11.37 -5.42 -8.22
CA GLY A 98 -12.41 -6.32 -8.71
C GLY A 98 -12.03 -7.81 -8.75
N ARG A 99 -10.72 -8.13 -8.81
CA ARG A 99 -10.16 -9.49 -8.75
C ARG A 99 -8.82 -9.46 -8.00
N PRO A 100 -8.44 -10.56 -7.33
CA PRO A 100 -7.05 -10.75 -6.91
C PRO A 100 -6.13 -10.60 -8.12
N HIS A 101 -5.03 -9.86 -7.96
CA HIS A 101 -4.05 -9.59 -9.01
C HIS A 101 -2.70 -9.25 -8.36
N ARG A 102 -1.68 -9.10 -9.19
CA ARG A 102 -0.39 -8.48 -8.85
C ARG A 102 -0.37 -7.10 -9.52
N ASP A 103 0.15 -6.10 -8.83
CA ASP A 103 0.29 -4.75 -9.39
C ASP A 103 1.25 -4.79 -10.59
N ASP A 104 2.39 -5.47 -10.41
CA ASP A 104 3.51 -5.56 -11.36
C ASP A 104 4.08 -6.99 -11.45
N SER A 105 4.87 -7.26 -12.49
CA SER A 105 5.52 -8.56 -12.66
C SER A 105 6.73 -8.72 -11.74
N TYR A 106 7.15 -9.97 -11.51
CA TYR A 106 8.36 -10.25 -10.72
C TYR A 106 9.59 -9.52 -11.27
N SER A 107 9.75 -9.47 -12.60
CA SER A 107 10.89 -8.81 -13.27
C SER A 107 10.84 -7.28 -13.22
N ASP A 108 9.67 -6.69 -12.98
CA ASP A 108 9.54 -5.23 -12.78
C ASP A 108 9.92 -4.85 -11.35
N CYS A 109 9.70 -5.76 -10.40
CA CYS A 109 9.89 -5.52 -8.97
C CYS A 109 11.20 -6.08 -8.39
N HIS A 110 11.94 -6.88 -9.15
CA HIS A 110 13.20 -7.48 -8.70
C HIS A 110 14.29 -7.30 -9.76
N SER A 111 15.51 -7.04 -9.32
CA SER A 111 16.68 -7.11 -10.18
C SER A 111 17.01 -8.55 -10.60
N ALA A 112 17.89 -8.71 -11.59
CA ALA A 112 18.25 -10.02 -12.15
C ALA A 112 18.85 -11.01 -11.13
N ASP A 113 19.40 -10.50 -10.02
CA ASP A 113 19.92 -11.29 -8.89
C ASP A 113 18.85 -11.61 -7.83
N GLY A 114 17.59 -11.22 -8.05
CA GLY A 114 16.46 -11.47 -7.16
C GLY A 114 16.33 -10.49 -6.00
N ARG A 115 17.09 -9.39 -5.98
CA ARG A 115 16.92 -8.32 -4.99
C ARG A 115 15.67 -7.50 -5.29
N LEU A 116 14.88 -7.20 -4.26
CA LEU A 116 13.68 -6.38 -4.36
C LEU A 116 14.05 -4.92 -4.70
N THR A 117 13.37 -4.33 -5.67
CA THR A 117 13.61 -2.96 -6.16
C THR A 117 12.38 -2.06 -6.09
N VAL A 118 11.19 -2.63 -5.95
CA VAL A 118 9.91 -1.89 -5.88
C VAL A 118 9.11 -2.34 -4.66
N LEU A 119 8.44 -1.40 -4.01
CA LEU A 119 7.54 -1.64 -2.87
C LEU A 119 6.21 -0.92 -3.07
N SER A 120 5.11 -1.67 -3.04
CA SER A 120 3.78 -1.12 -2.79
C SER A 120 3.57 -0.97 -1.29
N VAL A 121 3.18 0.23 -0.84
CA VAL A 121 2.91 0.51 0.58
C VAL A 121 1.43 0.79 0.78
N TRP A 122 0.82 0.03 1.67
CA TRP A 122 -0.55 0.29 2.14
C TRP A 122 -0.53 0.84 3.56
N VAL A 123 -1.10 2.04 3.73
CA VAL A 123 -1.19 2.72 5.03
C VAL A 123 -2.65 2.80 5.47
N PRO A 124 -3.06 2.08 6.53
CA PRO A 124 -4.38 2.27 7.09
C PRO A 124 -4.44 3.59 7.86
N VAL A 125 -5.34 4.49 7.44
CA VAL A 125 -5.59 5.78 8.13
C VAL A 125 -6.61 5.67 9.26
N VAL A 126 -7.24 4.50 9.40
CA VAL A 126 -8.15 4.11 10.48
C VAL A 126 -7.84 2.68 10.90
N ASP A 127 -8.38 2.24 12.04
CA ASP A 127 -8.24 0.84 12.44
C ASP A 127 -8.92 -0.10 11.44
N VAL A 128 -8.14 -1.08 10.99
CA VAL A 128 -8.53 -2.05 9.95
C VAL A 128 -8.51 -3.47 10.50
N THR A 129 -9.51 -4.23 10.09
CA THR A 129 -9.75 -5.63 10.43
C THR A 129 -10.18 -6.38 9.17
N THR A 130 -10.22 -7.71 9.27
CA THR A 130 -10.76 -8.56 8.20
C THR A 130 -12.23 -8.32 7.91
N SER A 131 -12.97 -7.63 8.80
CA SER A 131 -14.40 -7.33 8.61
C SER A 131 -14.68 -5.91 8.13
N ASN A 132 -13.70 -4.99 8.13
CA ASN A 132 -13.93 -3.59 7.78
C ASN A 132 -13.01 -3.05 6.66
N GLY A 133 -12.32 -3.93 5.93
CA GLY A 133 -11.58 -3.56 4.71
C GLY A 133 -10.06 -3.65 4.78
N CYS A 134 -9.51 -4.46 5.69
CA CYS A 134 -8.09 -4.80 5.64
C CYS A 134 -7.72 -5.48 4.30
N MET A 135 -6.50 -5.20 3.81
CA MET A 135 -5.97 -5.81 2.60
C MET A 135 -5.70 -7.30 2.81
N TYR A 136 -6.08 -8.11 1.83
CA TYR A 136 -5.75 -9.54 1.78
C TYR A 136 -4.59 -9.75 0.80
N VAL A 137 -3.53 -10.40 1.26
CA VAL A 137 -2.34 -10.70 0.46
C VAL A 137 -2.10 -12.20 0.46
N VAL A 138 -1.85 -12.78 -0.72
CA VAL A 138 -1.39 -14.16 -0.84
C VAL A 138 0.12 -14.19 -0.59
N PRO A 139 0.62 -14.93 0.41
CA PRO A 139 2.06 -15.00 0.65
C PRO A 139 2.78 -15.63 -0.55
N ALA A 140 3.95 -15.08 -0.92
CA ALA A 140 4.74 -15.54 -2.07
C ALA A 140 4.98 -17.07 -2.09
N HIS A 141 5.28 -17.68 -0.94
CA HIS A 141 5.49 -19.14 -0.84
C HIS A 141 4.23 -20.00 -1.08
N ARG A 142 3.04 -19.39 -1.16
CA ARG A 142 1.77 -20.04 -1.50
C ARG A 142 1.32 -19.74 -2.93
N ASP A 143 2.14 -19.03 -3.69
CA ASP A 143 1.91 -18.66 -5.07
C ASP A 143 3.01 -19.30 -5.95
N PRO A 144 2.74 -20.45 -6.59
CA PRO A 144 3.72 -21.17 -7.40
C PRO A 144 4.26 -20.37 -8.60
N LEU A 145 3.53 -19.35 -9.04
CA LEU A 145 3.88 -18.54 -10.20
C LEU A 145 4.52 -17.20 -9.82
N PHE A 146 4.73 -16.94 -8.51
CA PHE A 146 5.21 -15.65 -8.01
C PHE A 146 6.51 -15.20 -8.67
N ALA A 147 7.46 -16.10 -8.86
CA ALA A 147 8.79 -15.79 -9.42
C ALA A 147 8.95 -16.24 -10.89
N MET A 148 7.84 -16.41 -11.63
CA MET A 148 7.86 -16.90 -13.01
C MET A 148 7.32 -15.86 -14.00
N PRO A 149 7.99 -14.72 -14.21
CA PRO A 149 7.45 -13.60 -15.00
C PRO A 149 7.14 -13.94 -16.46
N GLN A 150 7.76 -14.98 -17.02
CA GLN A 150 7.49 -15.45 -18.39
C GLN A 150 6.32 -16.45 -18.48
N HIS A 151 5.77 -16.92 -17.35
CA HIS A 151 4.64 -17.84 -17.37
C HIS A 151 3.35 -17.13 -17.78
N GLU A 152 2.55 -17.71 -18.67
CA GLU A 152 1.35 -17.09 -19.25
C GLU A 152 0.25 -16.70 -18.22
N HIS A 153 0.33 -17.26 -17.02
CA HIS A 153 -0.58 -17.01 -15.90
C HIS A 153 0.06 -16.20 -14.77
N HIS A 154 1.29 -15.70 -14.94
CA HIS A 154 1.99 -14.95 -13.89
C HIS A 154 1.23 -13.71 -13.41
N MET A 155 0.58 -12.98 -14.31
CA MET A 155 -0.19 -11.78 -13.96
C MET A 155 -1.69 -12.05 -13.79
N ARG A 156 -2.11 -13.32 -13.78
CA ARG A 156 -3.52 -13.72 -13.61
C ARG A 156 -3.85 -14.12 -12.17
#